data_AF-A0A537F4H9-F1
#
_entry.id   AF-A0A537F4H9-F1
#
_cell.length_a   1.000
_cell.length_b   1.000
_cell.length_c   1.000
_cell.angle_alpha   90.00
_cell.angle_beta   90.00
_cell.angle_gamma   90.00
#
_symmetry.space_group_name_H-M   'P 1'
#
loop_
_entity.id
_entity.type
_entity.pdbx_description
1 polymer ?
#
loop_
_entity_poly.entity_id
_entity_poly.type
_entity_poly.pdbx_seq_one_letter_code
_entity_poly.pdbx_strand_id
1 'polypeptide(L)'
;MRVRLANPPVGLVAKYTKKERDFFSDYARTVLGLVSSPEVRILLEKLINLEGIRSNSLIDLRVMMFPAMLLNGRPRNVLHGSYNHDSSQISLYPLKLSREWIGKIGYELFKIPVADLSDDARGLFREIQVSCLSTLVHEILHVKFGNSGMSRYVEEAIVRKLEKKYIQEWKVELKDLLVS
;
A
#
# COMPACT_ATOMS: atom_id res chain seq x y z
N MET A 1 -7.68 -14.06 2.13
CA MET A 1 -6.45 -13.30 2.37
C MET A 1 -6.40 -12.89 3.84
N ARG A 2 -5.24 -13.00 4.51
CA ARG A 2 -5.04 -12.48 5.88
C ARG A 2 -4.39 -11.10 5.78
N VAL A 3 -4.94 -10.10 6.46
CA VAL A 3 -4.39 -8.73 6.47
C VAL A 3 -3.90 -8.38 7.87
N ARG A 4 -2.69 -7.82 7.99
CA ARG A 4 -2.11 -7.42 9.28
C ARG A 4 -1.00 -6.39 9.15
N LEU A 5 -0.66 -5.74 10.26
CA LEU A 5 0.58 -5.00 10.38
C LEU A 5 1.78 -5.94 10.43
N ALA A 6 2.87 -5.57 9.77
CA ALA A 6 4.15 -6.21 9.95
C ALA A 6 4.84 -5.71 11.22
N ASN A 7 5.49 -6.62 11.95
CA ASN A 7 6.36 -6.26 13.05
C ASN A 7 7.68 -5.70 12.49
N PRO A 8 8.03 -4.43 12.75
CA PRO A 8 9.28 -3.88 12.25
C PRO A 8 10.48 -4.44 13.04
N PRO A 9 11.64 -4.70 12.39
CA PRO A 9 12.85 -5.08 13.10
C PRO A 9 13.30 -4.01 14.10
N VAL A 10 13.76 -4.42 15.28
CA VAL A 10 14.19 -3.50 16.37
C VAL A 10 15.24 -2.50 15.89
N GLY A 11 16.24 -2.97 15.13
CA GLY A 11 17.29 -2.11 14.57
C GLY A 11 16.78 -1.10 13.54
N LEU A 12 15.64 -1.34 12.89
CA LEU A 12 15.00 -0.37 11.99
C LEU A 12 14.26 0.70 12.80
N VAL A 13 13.51 0.28 13.83
CA VAL A 13 12.77 1.18 14.73
C VAL A 13 13.71 2.23 15.36
N ALA A 14 14.91 1.81 15.76
CA ALA A 14 15.92 2.67 16.37
C ALA A 14 16.40 3.82 15.46
N LYS A 15 16.20 3.76 14.14
CA LYS A 15 16.62 4.79 13.17
C LYS A 15 15.64 5.98 13.05
N TYR A 16 14.51 5.92 13.75
CA TYR A 16 13.44 6.91 13.71
C TYR A 16 13.24 7.53 15.08
N THR A 17 13.03 8.84 15.12
CA THR A 17 12.63 9.60 16.31
C THR A 17 11.24 9.19 16.79
N LYS A 18 10.86 9.55 18.03
CA LYS A 18 9.53 9.26 18.56
C LYS A 18 8.42 9.80 17.65
N LYS A 19 8.51 11.07 17.21
CA LYS A 19 7.53 11.69 16.31
C LYS A 19 7.37 10.94 15.00
N GLU A 20 8.48 10.52 14.38
CA GLU A 20 8.44 9.73 13.13
C GLU A 20 7.82 8.35 13.35
N ARG A 21 8.13 7.67 14.45
CA ARG A 21 7.52 6.37 14.78
C ARG A 21 6.02 6.47 14.99
N ASP A 22 5.59 7.50 15.70
CA ASP A 22 4.16 7.75 15.95
C ASP A 22 3.44 8.02 14.61
N PHE A 23 4.00 8.90 13.77
CA PHE A 23 3.48 9.16 12.43
C PHE A 23 3.36 7.90 11.57
N PHE A 24 4.41 7.09 11.48
CA PHE A 24 4.41 5.87 10.66
C PHE A 24 3.51 4.76 11.23
N SER A 25 3.35 4.70 12.56
CA SER A 25 2.35 3.84 13.19
C SER A 25 0.93 4.25 12.79
N ASP A 26 0.62 5.54 12.86
CA ASP A 26 -0.71 6.07 12.50
C ASP A 26 -0.99 5.91 11.01
N TYR A 27 0.01 6.12 10.15
CA TYR A 27 -0.05 5.81 8.72
C TYR A 27 -0.41 4.34 8.48
N ALA A 28 0.33 3.41 9.09
CA ALA A 28 0.13 1.98 8.88
C ALA A 28 -1.23 1.50 9.38
N ARG A 29 -1.73 2.07 10.49
CA ARG A 29 -3.08 1.80 11.00
C ARG A 29 -4.15 2.32 10.03
N THR A 30 -3.95 3.51 9.48
CA THR A 30 -4.86 4.11 8.50
C THR A 30 -4.95 3.24 7.25
N VAL A 31 -3.80 2.83 6.70
CA VAL A 31 -3.75 1.92 5.56
C VAL A 31 -4.39 0.57 5.89
N LEU A 32 -4.08 -0.01 7.04
CA LEU A 32 -4.67 -1.27 7.48
C LEU A 32 -6.20 -1.18 7.55
N GLY A 33 -6.72 -0.08 8.09
CA GLY A 33 -8.15 0.21 8.15
C GLY A 33 -8.78 0.26 6.76
N LEU A 34 -8.16 1.01 5.84
CA LEU A 34 -8.61 1.13 4.44
C LEU A 34 -8.63 -0.24 3.75
N VAL A 35 -7.51 -0.98 3.73
CA VAL A 35 -7.45 -2.26 3.00
C VAL A 35 -8.26 -3.38 3.67
N SER A 36 -8.64 -3.19 4.93
CA SER A 36 -9.52 -4.10 5.66
C SER A 36 -10.99 -3.72 5.57
N SER A 37 -11.34 -2.58 4.96
CA SER A 37 -12.72 -2.13 4.87
C SER A 37 -13.57 -3.12 4.06
N PRO A 38 -14.86 -3.28 4.39
CA PRO A 38 -15.75 -4.18 3.63
C PRO A 38 -15.78 -3.85 2.15
N GLU A 39 -15.82 -2.58 1.78
CA GLU A 39 -15.88 -2.10 0.40
C GLU A 39 -14.63 -2.54 -0.37
N VAL A 40 -13.43 -2.30 0.19
CA VAL A 40 -12.18 -2.71 -0.46
C VAL A 40 -12.09 -4.24 -0.55
N ARG A 41 -12.55 -4.97 0.47
CA ARG A 41 -12.56 -6.45 0.45
C ARG A 41 -13.46 -7.01 -0.64
N ILE A 42 -14.66 -6.46 -0.83
CA ILE A 42 -15.58 -6.85 -1.90
C ILE A 42 -14.93 -6.63 -3.26
N LEU A 43 -14.30 -5.47 -3.48
CA LEU A 43 -13.62 -5.18 -4.74
C LEU A 43 -12.41 -6.08 -4.99
N LEU A 44 -11.65 -6.42 -3.95
CA LEU A 44 -10.55 -7.39 -4.04
C LEU A 44 -11.04 -8.78 -4.40
N GLU A 45 -12.13 -9.26 -3.78
CA GLU A 45 -12.72 -10.56 -4.09
C GLU A 45 -13.22 -10.60 -5.54
N LYS A 46 -13.89 -9.52 -5.98
CA LYS A 46 -14.31 -9.35 -7.38
C LYS A 46 -13.11 -9.39 -8.33
N LEU A 47 -12.04 -8.65 -8.04
CA LEU A 47 -10.80 -8.66 -8.83
C LEU A 47 -10.19 -10.07 -8.92
N ILE A 48 -10.03 -10.75 -7.78
CA ILE A 48 -9.46 -12.10 -7.70
C ILE A 48 -10.29 -13.08 -8.55
N ASN A 49 -11.61 -13.01 -8.46
CA ASN A 49 -12.51 -13.89 -9.20
C ASN A 49 -12.49 -13.60 -10.71
N LEU A 50 -12.58 -12.33 -11.11
CA LEU A 50 -12.60 -11.91 -12.52
C LEU A 50 -11.28 -12.23 -13.23
N GLU A 51 -10.16 -12.01 -12.57
CA GLU A 51 -8.83 -12.27 -13.13
C GLU A 51 -8.38 -13.73 -12.98
N GLY A 52 -9.21 -14.57 -12.35
CA GLY A 52 -8.92 -15.99 -12.12
C GLY A 52 -7.67 -16.21 -11.28
N ILE A 53 -7.41 -15.33 -10.30
CA ILE A 53 -6.19 -15.35 -9.49
C ILE A 53 -6.26 -16.56 -8.55
N ARG A 54 -5.33 -17.49 -8.74
CA ARG A 54 -5.20 -18.69 -7.90
C ARG A 54 -3.89 -18.64 -7.14
N SER A 55 -3.97 -18.87 -5.83
CA SER A 55 -2.81 -19.06 -4.97
C SER A 55 -2.89 -20.43 -4.32
N ASN A 56 -1.76 -21.14 -4.28
CA ASN A 56 -1.66 -22.46 -3.63
C ASN A 56 -1.73 -22.35 -2.10
N SER A 57 -1.63 -21.14 -1.55
CA SER A 57 -1.75 -20.88 -0.13
C SER A 57 -2.49 -19.57 0.16
N LEU A 58 -2.88 -19.37 1.42
CA LEU A 58 -3.52 -18.13 1.85
C LEU A 58 -2.56 -16.94 1.71
N ILE A 59 -2.93 -15.95 0.90
CA ILE A 59 -2.16 -14.72 0.75
C ILE A 59 -2.08 -13.98 2.10
N ASP A 60 -0.86 -13.72 2.58
CA ASP A 60 -0.55 -12.90 3.77
C ASP A 60 -0.22 -11.47 3.34
N LEU A 61 -1.19 -10.57 3.46
CA LEU A 61 -1.05 -9.15 3.18
C LEU A 61 -0.54 -8.42 4.42
N ARG A 62 0.66 -7.86 4.30
CA ARG A 62 1.37 -7.13 5.35
C ARG A 62 1.44 -5.65 5.04
N VAL A 63 0.87 -4.84 5.92
CA VAL A 63 1.09 -3.40 5.92
C VAL A 63 2.35 -3.12 6.72
N MET A 64 3.37 -2.62 6.04
CA MET A 64 4.67 -2.31 6.62
C MET A 64 4.59 -0.96 7.34
N MET A 65 5.22 -0.87 8.51
CA MET A 65 5.19 0.37 9.29
C MET A 65 6.09 1.44 8.69
N PHE A 66 7.30 1.07 8.24
CA PHE A 66 8.30 2.02 7.75
C PHE A 66 8.50 1.89 6.23
N PRO A 67 8.92 2.97 5.56
CA PRO A 67 9.25 2.92 4.14
C PRO A 67 10.31 1.87 3.84
N ALA A 68 10.26 1.29 2.64
CA ALA A 68 11.29 0.36 2.21
C ALA A 68 12.67 1.04 2.24
N MET A 69 13.68 0.33 2.77
CA MET A 69 15.06 0.77 2.65
C MET A 69 15.49 0.68 1.19
N LEU A 70 16.21 1.69 0.71
CA LEU A 70 16.78 1.64 -0.64
C LEU A 70 17.73 0.44 -0.73
N LEU A 71 17.48 -0.44 -1.68
CA LEU A 71 18.42 -1.50 -2.04
C LEU A 71 19.64 -0.84 -2.72
N ASN A 72 20.79 -0.90 -2.05
CA ASN A 72 22.13 -0.66 -2.59
C ASN A 72 22.27 0.56 -3.52
N GLY A 73 22.11 1.78 -2.98
CA GLY A 73 22.63 2.99 -3.62
C GLY A 73 21.94 3.46 -4.90
N ARG A 74 20.79 2.89 -5.29
CA ARG A 74 19.96 3.43 -6.39
C ARG A 74 18.88 4.35 -5.83
N PRO A 75 19.00 5.69 -5.99
CA PRO A 75 18.15 6.66 -5.30
C PRO A 75 16.72 6.78 -5.85
N ARG A 76 16.36 6.11 -6.95
CA ARG A 76 15.13 6.42 -7.71
C ARG A 76 13.96 5.45 -7.58
N ASN A 77 14.14 4.25 -7.02
CA ASN A 77 13.05 3.27 -6.93
C ASN A 77 12.75 2.97 -5.47
N VAL A 78 11.87 3.76 -4.86
CA VAL A 78 11.29 3.40 -3.57
C VAL A 78 10.29 2.27 -3.82
N LEU A 79 10.48 1.15 -3.14
CA LEU A 79 9.56 0.02 -3.20
C LEU A 79 8.31 0.37 -2.39
N HIS A 80 7.16 0.45 -3.05
CA HIS A 80 5.87 0.70 -2.42
C HIS A 80 5.09 -0.59 -2.19
N GLY A 81 5.32 -1.62 -3.00
CA GLY A 81 4.71 -2.93 -2.91
C GLY A 81 5.73 -4.03 -3.20
N SER A 82 5.49 -5.23 -2.68
CA SER A 82 6.19 -6.42 -3.17
C SER A 82 5.40 -7.69 -2.89
N TYR A 83 5.25 -8.51 -3.92
CA TYR A 83 4.81 -9.90 -3.82
C TYR A 83 6.01 -10.85 -3.75
N ASN A 84 6.00 -11.74 -2.76
CA ASN A 84 6.90 -12.87 -2.63
C ASN A 84 6.08 -14.15 -2.85
N HIS A 85 6.39 -14.85 -3.95
CA HIS A 85 5.67 -16.06 -4.37
C HIS A 85 5.84 -17.23 -3.40
N ASP A 86 7.07 -17.53 -2.99
CA ASP A 86 7.41 -18.67 -2.12
C ASP A 86 6.66 -18.61 -0.78
N SER A 87 6.49 -17.42 -0.23
CA SER A 87 5.79 -17.19 1.03
C SER A 87 4.34 -16.73 0.87
N SER A 88 3.86 -16.59 -0.38
CA SER A 88 2.54 -16.02 -0.71
C SER A 88 2.25 -14.74 0.06
N GLN A 89 3.25 -13.86 0.14
CA GLN A 89 3.22 -12.66 0.97
C GLN A 89 3.18 -11.42 0.07
N ILE A 90 2.25 -10.52 0.37
CA ILE A 90 2.25 -9.17 -0.21
C ILE A 90 2.65 -8.19 0.89
N SER A 91 3.56 -7.27 0.59
CA SER A 91 4.00 -6.23 1.51
C SER A 91 3.67 -4.86 0.92
N LEU A 92 2.94 -4.03 1.66
CA LEU A 92 2.63 -2.65 1.31
C LEU A 92 3.45 -1.70 2.17
N TYR A 93 4.24 -0.84 1.54
CA TYR A 93 5.10 0.13 2.21
C TYR A 93 4.51 1.53 2.14
N PRO A 94 4.70 2.34 3.20
CA PRO A 94 4.26 3.72 3.18
C PRO A 94 5.03 4.54 2.13
N LEU A 95 4.40 5.62 1.66
CA LEU A 95 5.07 6.62 0.85
C LEU A 95 6.31 7.18 1.57
N LYS A 96 7.35 7.49 0.79
CA LYS A 96 8.55 8.13 1.32
C LYS A 96 8.31 9.62 1.45
N LEU A 97 7.97 10.05 2.66
CA LEU A 97 7.81 11.46 3.02
C LEU A 97 9.10 11.99 3.68
N SER A 98 9.35 13.29 3.55
CA SER A 98 10.56 13.87 4.13
C SER A 98 10.47 13.88 5.65
N ARG A 99 11.58 13.53 6.32
CA ARG A 99 11.67 13.51 7.79
C ARG A 99 11.39 14.89 8.38
N GLU A 100 11.88 15.93 7.70
CA GLU A 100 11.64 17.32 8.08
C GLU A 100 10.15 17.67 8.03
N TRP A 101 9.44 17.29 6.96
CA TRP A 101 8.02 17.54 6.83
C TRP A 101 7.22 16.80 7.90
N ILE A 102 7.52 15.52 8.14
CA ILE A 102 6.90 14.72 9.22
C ILE A 102 7.08 15.41 10.58
N GLY A 103 8.30 15.88 10.86
CA GLY A 103 8.64 16.51 12.14
C GLY A 103 7.98 17.87 12.37
N LYS A 104 7.73 18.64 11.30
CA LYS A 104 7.16 20.00 11.38
C LYS A 104 5.64 20.02 11.31
N ILE A 105 5.04 19.34 10.32
CA ILE A 105 3.62 19.50 9.97
C ILE A 105 2.92 18.15 9.86
N GLY A 106 3.63 17.10 9.42
CA GLY A 106 3.01 15.81 9.11
C GLY A 106 2.47 15.02 10.29
N TYR A 107 2.93 15.29 11.51
CA TYR A 107 2.52 14.56 12.71
C TYR A 107 1.00 14.61 12.97
N GLU A 108 0.30 15.67 12.57
CA GLU A 108 -1.15 15.82 12.79
C GLU A 108 -2.01 15.13 11.72
N LEU A 109 -1.42 14.70 10.59
CA LEU A 109 -2.16 14.22 9.41
C LEU A 109 -3.20 13.12 9.72
N PHE A 110 -2.91 12.25 10.68
CA PHE A 110 -3.76 11.13 11.08
C PHE A 110 -4.43 11.30 12.44
N LYS A 111 -4.20 12.43 13.12
CA LYS A 111 -4.64 12.67 14.50
C LYS A 111 -5.90 13.51 14.58
N ILE A 112 -6.14 14.35 13.58
CA ILE A 112 -7.33 15.18 13.49
C ILE A 112 -8.30 14.63 12.43
N PRO A 113 -9.61 14.90 12.57
CA PRO A 113 -10.59 14.50 11.56
C PRO A 113 -10.24 15.05 10.17
N VAL A 114 -10.54 14.27 9.13
CA VAL A 114 -10.29 14.66 7.73
C VAL A 114 -10.95 15.99 7.34
N ALA A 115 -12.11 16.29 7.93
CA ALA A 115 -12.83 17.55 7.72
C ALA A 115 -12.01 18.77 8.17
N ASP A 116 -11.15 18.59 9.18
CA ASP A 116 -10.35 19.66 9.79
C ASP A 116 -8.93 19.75 9.18
N LEU A 117 -8.59 18.86 8.24
CA LEU A 117 -7.33 18.94 7.50
C LEU A 117 -7.32 20.14 6.54
N SER A 118 -6.16 20.79 6.40
CA SER A 118 -5.93 21.75 5.32
C SER A 118 -6.03 21.05 3.95
N ASP A 119 -6.26 21.81 2.89
CA ASP A 119 -6.40 21.24 1.54
C ASP A 119 -5.16 20.47 1.09
N ASP A 120 -3.95 20.95 1.40
CA ASP A 120 -2.69 20.23 1.13
C ASP A 120 -2.60 18.91 1.88
N ALA A 121 -2.95 18.91 3.18
CA ALA A 121 -2.93 17.71 4.00
C ALA A 121 -3.99 16.69 3.54
N ARG A 122 -5.16 17.18 3.14
CA ARG A 122 -6.24 16.38 2.56
C ARG A 122 -5.80 15.76 1.23
N GLY A 123 -5.14 16.53 0.37
CA GLY A 123 -4.55 16.07 -0.88
C GLY A 123 -3.53 14.95 -0.67
N LEU A 124 -2.62 15.11 0.30
CA LEU A 124 -1.66 14.05 0.67
C LEU A 124 -2.35 12.82 1.26
N PHE A 125 -3.35 13.00 2.11
CA PHE A 125 -4.12 11.89 2.67
C PHE A 125 -4.78 11.07 1.55
N ARG A 126 -5.39 11.75 0.58
CA ARG A 126 -5.96 11.12 -0.61
C ARG A 126 -4.91 10.41 -1.45
N GLU A 127 -3.73 11.02 -1.64
CA GLU A 127 -2.60 10.38 -2.35
C GLU A 127 -2.19 9.08 -1.66
N ILE A 128 -2.10 9.07 -0.32
CA ILE A 128 -1.78 7.89 0.47
C ILE A 128 -2.81 6.78 0.24
N GLN A 129 -4.11 7.10 0.31
CA GLN A 129 -5.16 6.12 0.08
C GLN A 129 -5.08 5.53 -1.33
N VAL A 130 -5.00 6.38 -2.36
CA VAL A 130 -4.98 5.96 -3.76
C VAL A 130 -3.71 5.16 -4.08
N SER A 131 -2.54 5.62 -3.62
CA SER A 131 -1.26 4.94 -3.85
C SER A 131 -1.24 3.55 -3.20
N CYS A 132 -1.78 3.43 -1.99
CA CYS A 132 -1.92 2.15 -1.30
C CYS A 132 -2.81 1.18 -2.09
N LEU A 133 -3.99 1.62 -2.53
CA LEU A 133 -4.90 0.77 -3.31
C LEU A 133 -4.28 0.37 -4.65
N SER A 134 -3.61 1.30 -5.34
CA SER A 134 -2.88 1.04 -6.59
C SER A 134 -1.84 -0.04 -6.41
N THR A 135 -1.03 0.10 -5.37
CA THR A 135 0.00 -0.88 -5.00
C THR A 135 -0.63 -2.23 -4.67
N LEU A 136 -1.70 -2.26 -3.89
CA LEU A 136 -2.37 -3.51 -3.54
C LEU A 136 -2.90 -4.25 -4.77
N VAL A 137 -3.58 -3.54 -5.68
CA VAL A 137 -4.04 -4.11 -6.95
C VAL A 137 -2.87 -4.63 -7.77
N HIS A 138 -1.79 -3.85 -7.87
CA HIS A 138 -0.57 -4.21 -8.59
C HIS A 138 0.02 -5.53 -8.07
N GLU A 139 0.24 -5.64 -6.76
CA GLU A 139 0.83 -6.84 -6.17
C GLU A 139 -0.12 -8.05 -6.21
N ILE A 140 -1.43 -7.85 -6.08
CA ILE A 140 -2.42 -8.93 -6.25
C ILE A 140 -2.40 -9.46 -7.69
N LEU A 141 -2.27 -8.59 -8.68
CA LEU A 141 -2.18 -9.00 -10.08
C LEU A 141 -0.89 -9.79 -10.36
N HIS A 142 0.23 -9.51 -9.68
CA HIS A 142 1.43 -10.34 -9.76
C HIS A 142 1.21 -11.77 -9.26
N VAL A 143 0.29 -12.00 -8.32
CA VAL A 143 -0.08 -13.36 -7.89
C VAL A 143 -0.59 -14.20 -9.07
N LYS A 144 -1.33 -13.59 -10.00
CA LYS A 144 -1.83 -14.24 -11.23
C LYS A 144 -0.71 -14.86 -12.05
N PHE A 145 0.42 -14.16 -12.16
CA PHE A 145 1.49 -14.48 -13.10
C PHE A 145 2.65 -15.26 -12.48
N GLY A 146 2.66 -15.45 -11.15
CA GLY A 146 3.77 -16.07 -10.44
C GLY A 146 4.19 -17.47 -10.91
N ASN A 147 3.32 -18.20 -11.61
CA ASN A 147 3.61 -19.52 -12.22
C ASN A 147 3.45 -19.53 -13.74
N SER A 148 3.34 -18.37 -14.39
CA SER A 148 3.01 -18.29 -15.83
C SER A 148 4.18 -18.60 -16.77
N GLY A 149 5.42 -18.64 -16.25
CA GLY A 149 6.63 -18.76 -17.08
C GLY A 149 6.90 -17.52 -17.95
N MET A 150 6.11 -16.45 -17.80
CA MET A 150 6.26 -15.21 -18.54
C MET A 150 7.50 -14.45 -18.11
N SER A 151 8.12 -13.71 -19.04
CA SER A 151 9.20 -12.79 -18.67
C SER A 151 8.64 -11.61 -17.86
N ARG A 152 9.40 -11.18 -16.84
CA ARG A 152 9.00 -10.10 -15.94
C ARG A 152 8.65 -8.79 -16.67
N TYR A 153 9.28 -8.52 -17.82
CA TYR A 153 8.99 -7.34 -18.63
C TYR A 153 7.58 -7.37 -19.23
N VAL A 154 7.16 -8.52 -19.78
CA VAL A 154 5.83 -8.67 -20.37
C VAL A 154 4.77 -8.69 -19.28
N GLU A 155 5.05 -9.39 -18.18
CA GLU A 155 4.18 -9.42 -16.99
C GLU A 155 3.90 -8.01 -16.47
N GLU A 156 4.95 -7.22 -16.21
CA GLU A 156 4.82 -5.84 -15.70
C GLU A 156 3.95 -4.98 -16.61
N ALA A 157 4.10 -5.08 -17.94
CA ALA A 157 3.30 -4.30 -18.88
C ALA A 157 1.80 -4.64 -18.79
N ILE A 158 1.46 -5.92 -18.61
CA ILE A 158 0.07 -6.36 -18.45
C ILE A 158 -0.48 -5.92 -17.09
N VAL A 159 0.29 -6.14 -16.02
CA VAL A 159 -0.09 -5.74 -14.65
C VAL A 159 -0.37 -4.24 -14.60
N ARG A 160 0.52 -3.39 -15.16
CA ARG A 160 0.33 -1.94 -15.21
C ARG A 160 -0.93 -1.51 -15.95
N LYS A 161 -1.27 -2.20 -17.04
CA LYS A 161 -2.49 -1.91 -17.80
C LYS A 161 -3.74 -2.23 -16.97
N LEU A 162 -3.75 -3.39 -16.31
CA LEU A 162 -4.87 -3.82 -15.45
C LEU A 162 -4.98 -2.96 -14.19
N GLU A 163 -3.86 -2.65 -13.53
CA GLU A 163 -3.79 -1.74 -12.38
C GLU A 163 -4.47 -0.41 -12.70
N LYS A 164 -4.09 0.23 -13.81
CA LYS A 164 -4.70 1.50 -14.24
C LYS A 164 -6.21 1.38 -14.43
N LYS A 165 -6.68 0.29 -15.06
CA LYS A 165 -8.11 0.04 -15.26
C LYS A 165 -8.84 -0.05 -13.93
N TYR A 166 -8.42 -0.99 -13.07
CA TYR A 166 -9.11 -1.25 -11.80
C TYR A 166 -9.06 -0.05 -10.86
N ILE A 167 -7.97 0.71 -10.82
CA ILE A 167 -7.88 1.89 -9.94
C ILE A 167 -8.78 3.03 -10.40
N GLN A 168 -9.01 3.20 -11.70
CA GLN A 168 -9.99 4.19 -12.17
C GLN A 168 -11.42 3.78 -11.77
N GLU A 169 -11.75 2.49 -11.88
CA GLU A 169 -13.05 1.95 -11.43
C GLU A 169 -13.21 2.12 -9.91
N TRP A 170 -12.20 1.72 -9.13
CA TRP A 170 -12.25 1.77 -7.66
C TRP A 170 -12.33 3.20 -7.11
N LYS A 171 -11.72 4.19 -7.79
CA LYS A 171 -11.87 5.59 -7.39
C LYS A 171 -13.32 6.08 -7.45
N VAL A 172 -14.10 5.53 -8.37
CA VAL A 172 -15.54 5.83 -8.50
C VAL A 172 -16.33 5.04 -7.47
N GLU A 173 -16.08 3.73 -7.36
CA GLU A 173 -16.80 2.85 -6.43
C GLU A 173 -16.53 3.19 -4.95
N LEU A 174 -15.35 3.71 -4.63
CA LEU A 174 -14.93 4.08 -3.27
C LEU A 174 -15.01 5.59 -3.01
N LYS A 175 -15.76 6.36 -3.82
CA LYS A 175 -15.80 7.83 -3.72
C LYS A 175 -16.15 8.34 -2.32
N ASP A 176 -16.99 7.62 -1.58
CA ASP A 176 -17.48 8.01 -0.25
C ASP A 176 -16.53 7.55 0.88
N LEU A 177 -15.65 6.59 0.58
CA LEU A 177 -14.61 6.11 1.48
C LEU A 177 -13.29 6.88 1.31
N LEU A 178 -13.00 7.31 0.08
CA LEU A 178 -11.84 8.09 -0.25
C LEU A 178 -12.08 9.56 0.11
N VAL A 179 -11.06 10.16 0.71
CA VAL A 179 -11.08 11.58 0.99
C VAL A 179 -11.18 12.34 -0.34
N SER A 180 -12.12 13.28 -0.40
CA SER A 180 -12.34 14.14 -1.57
C SER A 180 -11.36 15.30 -1.60
#